data_AF-A0A2S1Q7Z6-F1
#
_entry.id   AF-A0A2S1Q7Z6-F1
#
_cell.length_a   1.000
_cell.length_b   1.000
_cell.length_c   1.000
_cell.angle_alpha   90.00
_cell.angle_beta   90.00
_cell.angle_gamma   90.00
#
_symmetry.space_group_name_H-M   'P 1'
#
loop_
_entity.id
_entity.type
_entity.pdbx_description
1 polymer ?
#
loop_
_entity_poly.entity_id
_entity_poly.type
_entity_poly.pdbx_seq_one_letter_code
_entity_poly.pdbx_strand_id
1 'polypeptide(L)' 'MFIDQEEKFKEVLSQIDGRVNEQSFFNKFLELYPEVWKKHKITFSKFNKSKQARQSIPLPKPEVSLRKEIRKWLQKQ' A
#
# COMPACT_ATOMS: atom_id res chain seq x y z
N MET A 1 -6.87 4.73 -1.71
CA MET A 1 -7.34 3.36 -1.41
C MET A 1 -7.83 2.75 -2.71
N PHE A 2 -7.49 1.50 -2.97
CA PHE A 2 -7.95 0.76 -4.13
C PHE A 2 -9.12 -0.15 -3.72
N ILE A 3 -9.97 -0.48 -4.68
CA ILE A 3 -11.08 -1.41 -4.49
C ILE A 3 -10.49 -2.78 -4.10
N ASP A 4 -11.09 -3.41 -3.10
CA ASP A 4 -10.69 -4.70 -2.49
C ASP A 4 -9.41 -4.68 -1.63
N GLN A 5 -9.05 -3.53 -1.03
CA GLN A 5 -7.85 -3.44 -0.18
C GLN A 5 -7.87 -4.44 0.97
N GLU A 6 -9.01 -4.59 1.67
CA GLU A 6 -9.11 -5.52 2.79
C GLU A 6 -9.04 -6.98 2.35
N GLU A 7 -9.69 -7.33 1.24
CA GLU A 7 -9.68 -8.70 0.72
C GLU A 7 -8.28 -9.12 0.29
N LYS A 8 -7.57 -8.25 -0.45
CA LYS A 8 -6.18 -8.48 -0.84
C LYS A 8 -5.26 -8.58 0.37
N PHE A 9 -5.48 -7.78 1.40
CA PHE A 9 -4.68 -7.87 2.62
C PHE A 9 -4.93 -9.18 3.37
N LYS A 10 -6.17 -9.66 3.43
CA LYS A 10 -6.48 -10.99 3.96
C LYS A 10 -5.81 -12.10 3.16
N GLU A 11 -5.87 -12.04 1.83
CA GLU A 11 -5.25 -13.04 0.97
C GLU A 11 -3.73 -13.08 1.15
N VAL A 12 -3.06 -11.91 1.19
CA VAL A 12 -1.62 -11.84 1.51
C VAL A 12 -1.33 -12.38 2.90
N LEU A 13 -2.16 -12.04 3.90
CA LEU A 13 -1.99 -12.53 5.27
C LEU A 13 -2.11 -14.07 5.33
N SER A 14 -3.08 -14.65 4.65
CA SER A 14 -3.28 -16.11 4.58
C SER A 14 -2.12 -16.85 3.89
N GLN A 15 -1.34 -16.16 3.06
CA GLN A 15 -0.15 -16.70 2.40
C GLN A 15 1.14 -16.53 3.22
N ILE A 16 1.08 -15.80 4.35
CA ILE A 16 2.23 -15.61 5.24
C ILE A 16 2.06 -16.55 6.43
N ASP A 17 2.86 -17.62 6.43
CA ASP A 17 2.94 -18.54 7.55
C ASP A 17 3.94 -18.00 8.60
N GLY A 18 3.49 -17.81 9.85
CA GLY A 18 4.32 -17.37 10.96
C GLY A 18 4.23 -15.88 11.33
N ARG A 19 5.34 -15.29 11.81
CA ARG A 19 5.34 -13.93 12.37
C ARG A 19 5.26 -12.88 11.25
N VAL A 20 4.07 -12.32 11.07
CA VAL A 20 3.81 -11.28 10.09
C VAL A 20 4.59 -10.03 10.44
N ASN A 21 5.57 -9.68 9.61
CA ASN A 21 6.32 -8.44 9.69
C ASN A 21 5.89 -7.51 8.56
N GLU A 22 5.84 -6.20 8.82
CA GLU A 22 5.38 -5.17 7.88
C GLU A 22 6.17 -5.23 6.55
N GLN A 23 7.49 -5.48 6.65
CA GLN A 23 8.36 -5.59 5.49
C GLN A 23 8.13 -6.87 4.68
N SER A 24 7.99 -8.01 5.36
CA SER A 24 7.69 -9.30 4.71
C SER A 24 6.32 -9.27 4.03
N PHE A 25 5.33 -8.67 4.70
CA PHE A 25 3.98 -8.48 4.16
C PHE A 25 4.01 -7.59 2.92
N PHE A 26 4.71 -6.46 2.99
CA PHE A 26 4.85 -5.55 1.87
C PHE A 26 5.49 -6.25 0.67
N ASN A 27 6.60 -6.98 0.88
CA ASN A 27 7.24 -7.72 -0.20
C ASN A 27 6.31 -8.78 -0.81
N LYS A 28 5.61 -9.56 0.02
CA LYS A 28 4.65 -10.56 -0.45
C LYS A 28 3.48 -9.93 -1.22
N PHE A 29 3.00 -8.78 -0.79
CA PHE A 29 1.99 -8.00 -1.50
C PHE A 29 2.49 -7.54 -2.88
N LEU A 30 3.76 -7.13 -2.99
CA LEU A 30 4.36 -6.76 -4.27
C LEU A 30 4.47 -7.95 -5.23
N GLU A 31 4.75 -9.14 -4.71
CA GLU A 31 4.82 -10.38 -5.48
C GLU A 31 3.44 -10.83 -5.98
N LEU A 32 2.43 -10.81 -5.11
CA LEU A 32 1.08 -11.26 -5.44
C LEU A 32 0.28 -10.25 -6.28
N TYR A 33 0.48 -8.95 -6.03
CA TYR A 33 -0.30 -7.88 -6.66
C TYR A 33 0.56 -6.78 -7.29
N PRO A 34 1.49 -7.10 -8.21
CA PRO A 34 2.34 -6.11 -8.87
C PRO A 34 1.52 -5.11 -9.70
N GLU A 35 0.43 -5.54 -10.30
CA GLU A 35 -0.47 -4.69 -11.09
C GLU A 35 -1.22 -3.67 -10.22
N VAL A 36 -1.73 -4.11 -9.07
CA VAL A 36 -2.40 -3.24 -8.10
C VAL A 36 -1.40 -2.21 -7.57
N TRP A 37 -0.17 -2.65 -7.27
CA TRP A 37 0.91 -1.76 -6.86
C TRP A 37 1.26 -0.72 -7.93
N LYS A 38 1.34 -1.14 -9.20
CA LYS A 38 1.59 -0.23 -10.32
C LYS A 38 0.48 0.83 -10.44
N LYS A 39 -0.79 0.42 -10.37
CA LYS A 39 -1.93 1.35 -10.36
C LYS A 39 -1.88 2.30 -9.17
N HIS A 40 -1.55 1.80 -7.99
CA HIS A 40 -1.40 2.61 -6.78
C HIS A 40 -0.33 3.70 -6.97
N LYS A 41 0.86 3.34 -7.47
CA LYS A 41 1.93 4.30 -7.79
C LYS A 41 1.50 5.36 -8.80
N ILE A 42 0.78 4.97 -9.85
CA ILE A 42 0.28 5.90 -10.88
C ILE A 42 -0.72 6.88 -10.27
N THR A 43 -1.68 6.40 -9.47
CA THR A 43 -2.65 7.26 -8.78
C THR A 43 -1.96 8.22 -7.83
N PHE A 44 -0.96 7.75 -7.08
CA PHE A 44 -0.18 8.57 -6.18
C PHE A 44 0.61 9.66 -6.92
N SER A 45 1.22 9.32 -8.05
CA SER A 45 1.93 10.26 -8.92
C SER A 45 0.98 11.31 -9.51
N LYS A 46 -0.18 10.90 -10.04
CA LYS A 46 -1.22 11.82 -10.55
C LYS A 46 -1.72 12.77 -9.46
N PHE A 47 -1.96 12.24 -8.27
CA PHE A 47 -2.40 13.02 -7.12
C PHE A 47 -1.33 14.03 -6.66
N ASN A 48 -0.06 13.62 -6.60
CA ASN A 48 1.05 14.50 -6.26
C ASN A 48 1.18 15.66 -7.26
N LYS A 49 1.12 15.38 -8.57
CA LYS A 49 1.11 16.42 -9.61
C LYS A 49 -0.06 17.41 -9.44
N SER A 50 -1.26 16.93 -9.12
CA SER A 50 -2.45 17.78 -8.93
C SER A 50 -2.37 18.64 -7.66
N LYS A 51 -1.71 18.16 -6.60
CA LYS A 51 -1.54 18.89 -5.34
C LYS A 51 -0.42 19.92 -5.41
N GLN A 52 0.69 19.59 -6.05
CA GLN A 52 1.79 20.53 -6.30
C GLN A 52 1.34 21.77 -7.09
N ALA A 53 0.34 21.64 -7.97
CA ALA A 53 -0.25 22.76 -8.70
C ALA A 53 -1.06 23.73 -7.81
N ARG A 54 -1.48 23.33 -6.61
CA ARG A 54 -2.33 24.13 -5.70
C ARG A 54 -1.64 24.60 -4.43
N GLN A 55 -0.66 23.87 -3.91
CA GLN A 55 0.25 24.25 -2.82
C GLN A 55 1.28 23.12 -2.65
N SER A 56 2.56 23.47 -2.59
CA SER A 56 3.70 22.55 -2.60
C SER A 56 3.89 21.79 -1.27
N ILE A 57 2.91 21.00 -0.85
CA ILE A 57 3.09 20.05 0.26
C ILE A 57 3.57 18.72 -0.34
N PRO A 58 4.84 18.33 -0.14
CA PRO A 58 5.35 17.07 -0.66
C PRO A 58 4.63 15.90 0.02
N LEU A 59 3.99 15.05 -0.78
CA LEU A 59 3.35 13.84 -0.26
C LEU A 59 4.40 12.77 0.08
N PRO A 60 4.14 11.92 1.10
CA PRO A 60 5.03 10.81 1.43
C PRO A 60 5.11 9.83 0.26
N LYS A 61 6.22 9.12 0.12
CA LYS A 61 6.38 8.11 -0.94
C LYS A 61 5.25 7.07 -0.90
N PRO A 62 4.80 6.53 -2.05
CA PRO A 62 3.72 5.55 -2.10
C PRO A 62 4.01 4.31 -1.25
N GLU A 63 5.29 3.93 -1.10
CA GLU A 63 5.73 2.82 -0.25
C GLU A 63 5.45 3.09 1.23
N VAL A 64 5.77 4.30 1.70
CA VAL A 64 5.54 4.71 3.09
C VAL A 64 4.04 4.78 3.38
N SER A 65 3.26 5.28 2.40
CA SER A 65 1.80 5.28 2.51
C SER A 65 1.25 3.85 2.64
N LEU A 66 1.66 2.93 1.77
CA LEU A 66 1.15 1.56 1.79
C LEU A 66 1.59 0.80 3.06
N ARG A 67 2.84 0.96 3.49
CA ARG A 67 3.35 0.41 4.76
C ARG A 67 2.55 0.88 5.96
N LYS A 68 2.25 2.19 6.04
CA LYS A 68 1.41 2.77 7.09
C LYS A 68 0.00 2.17 7.11
N GLU A 69 -0.58 1.92 5.94
CA GLU A 69 -1.90 1.29 5.82
C GLU A 69 -1.87 -0.18 6.25
N ILE A 70 -0.85 -0.95 5.83
CA ILE A 70 -0.62 -2.33 6.29
C ILE A 70 -0.50 -2.36 7.81
N ARG A 71 0.32 -1.48 8.40
CA ARG A 71 0.49 -1.39 9.86
C ARG A 71 -0.82 -1.14 10.58
N LYS A 72 -1.59 -0.15 10.13
CA LYS A 72 -2.91 0.16 10.71
C LYS A 72 -3.85 -1.03 10.60
N TRP A 73 -3.83 -1.73 9.47
CA TRP A 73 -4.68 -2.90 9.25
C TRP A 73 -4.28 -4.07 10.15
N LEU A 74 -2.98 -4.34 10.29
CA LEU A 74 -2.46 -5.36 11.22
C LEU A 74 -2.76 -5.04 12.68
N GLN A 75 -2.84 -3.75 13.07
CA GLN A 75 -3.25 -3.34 14.42
C GLN A 75 -4.77 -3.42 14.65
N LYS A 76 -5.57 -3.50 13.58
CA LYS A 76 -7.03 -3.56 13.64
C LYS A 76 -7.55 -5.00 13.72
N GLN A 77 -6.73 -5.99 13.33
CA GLN A 77 -6.95 -7.41 13.65
C GLN A 77 -6.89 -7.61 15.15
#